data_AF-A0A523X5H6-F1
#
_entry.id   AF-A0A523X5H6-F1
#
_cell.length_a   1.000
_cell.length_b   1.000
_cell.length_c   1.000
_cell.angle_alpha   90.00
_cell.angle_beta   90.00
_cell.angle_gamma   90.00
#
_symmetry.space_group_name_H-M   'P 1'
#
loop_
_entity.id
_entity.type
_entity.pdbx_description
1 polymer ?
#
loop_
_entity_poly.entity_id
_entity_poly.type
_entity_poly.pdbx_seq_one_letter_code
_entity_poly.pdbx_strand_id
1 'polypeptide(L)'
;MDGDEHMIMDWWGIPYMGFMMIAVWAVFVIVGVLIYKDAERRRMNGALWLILVFIPWVGVISTVVYLIVRANYPIQQPSNQYPSTVTYQNSSEQQKALEMLDERYARGEISREEYYLMKKDIEYGK
;
A
#
# COMPACT_ATOMS: atom_id res chain seq x y z
N MET A 1 15.95 -63.13 -17.02
CA MET A 1 16.98 -62.46 -16.19
C MET A 1 16.64 -61.02 -16.40
N ASP A 2 15.79 -60.50 -15.52
CA ASP A 2 15.06 -59.26 -15.78
C ASP A 2 15.58 -58.28 -14.73
N GLY A 3 16.54 -57.43 -15.13
CA GLY A 3 17.31 -56.60 -14.20
C GLY A 3 17.60 -55.20 -14.74
N ASP A 4 16.83 -54.73 -15.72
CA ASP A 4 17.28 -53.65 -16.60
C ASP A 4 16.30 -52.45 -16.63
N GLU A 5 15.11 -52.57 -16.05
CA GLU A 5 14.04 -51.56 -16.23
C GLU A 5 14.08 -50.40 -15.22
N HIS A 6 15.03 -50.39 -14.27
CA HIS A 6 15.05 -49.40 -13.19
C HIS A 6 15.96 -48.17 -13.42
N MET A 7 16.75 -48.10 -14.50
CA MET A 7 17.82 -47.08 -14.61
C MET A 7 17.52 -45.91 -15.55
N ILE A 8 16.37 -45.88 -16.23
CA ILE A 8 16.02 -44.82 -17.22
C ILE A 8 15.05 -43.77 -16.65
N MET A 9 14.49 -44.00 -15.45
CA MET A 9 13.51 -43.11 -14.83
C MET A 9 14.11 -41.97 -13.96
N ASP A 10 15.43 -41.94 -13.75
CA ASP A 10 16.07 -40.97 -12.85
C ASP A 10 16.58 -39.68 -13.53
N TRP A 11 16.71 -39.67 -14.87
CA TRP A 11 17.22 -38.51 -15.62
C TRP A 11 16.25 -37.32 -15.66
N TRP A 12 14.94 -37.59 -15.59
CA TRP A 12 13.89 -36.56 -15.60
C TRP A 12 13.35 -36.22 -14.20
N GLY A 13 13.58 -37.06 -13.19
CA GLY A 13 13.02 -36.89 -11.83
C GLY A 13 13.72 -35.81 -10.99
N ILE A 14 15.04 -35.71 -11.06
CA ILE A 14 15.83 -34.72 -10.31
C ILE A 14 15.62 -33.27 -10.79
N PRO A 15 15.65 -32.94 -12.10
CA PRO A 15 15.37 -31.57 -12.54
C PRO A 15 13.93 -31.15 -12.22
N TYR A 16 12.94 -32.05 -12.39
CA TYR A 16 11.54 -31.73 -12.11
C TYR A 16 11.30 -31.31 -10.66
N MET A 17 11.86 -32.05 -9.69
CA MET A 17 11.78 -31.70 -8.27
C MET A 17 12.47 -30.37 -7.94
N GLY A 18 13.60 -30.07 -8.59
CA GLY A 18 14.33 -28.81 -8.43
C GLY A 18 13.55 -27.60 -8.98
N PHE A 19 12.98 -27.70 -10.20
CA PHE A 19 12.16 -26.64 -10.78
C PHE A 19 10.89 -26.38 -9.98
N MET A 20 10.24 -27.43 -9.48
CA MET A 20 9.06 -27.30 -8.61
C MET A 20 9.40 -26.58 -7.30
N MET A 21 10.55 -26.89 -6.69
CA MET A 21 11.02 -26.19 -5.49
C MET A 21 11.26 -24.70 -5.77
N ILE A 22 11.97 -24.37 -6.85
CA ILE A 22 12.23 -22.98 -7.26
C ILE A 22 10.91 -22.24 -7.54
N ALA A 23 9.95 -22.88 -8.20
CA ALA A 23 8.64 -22.30 -8.48
C ALA A 23 7.88 -21.97 -7.19
N VAL A 24 7.89 -22.86 -6.20
CA VAL A 24 7.28 -22.61 -4.88
C VAL A 24 7.93 -21.41 -4.20
N TRP A 25 9.27 -21.37 -4.15
CA TRP A 25 9.99 -20.22 -3.59
C TRP A 25 9.72 -18.92 -4.34
N ALA A 26 9.62 -18.96 -5.68
CA ALA A 26 9.27 -17.80 -6.49
C ALA A 26 7.88 -17.26 -6.13
N VAL A 27 6.89 -18.15 -5.90
CA VAL A 27 5.56 -17.75 -5.42
C VAL A 27 5.66 -17.06 -4.06
N PHE A 28 6.42 -17.61 -3.11
CA PHE A 28 6.62 -16.98 -1.80
C PHE A 28 7.27 -15.60 -1.89
N VAL A 29 8.28 -15.45 -2.76
CA VAL A 29 8.93 -14.16 -3.02
C VAL A 29 7.92 -13.16 -3.57
N ILE A 30 7.13 -13.54 -4.58
CA ILE A 30 6.11 -12.68 -5.19
C ILE A 30 5.09 -12.24 -4.13
N VAL A 31 4.54 -13.18 -3.37
CA VAL A 31 3.57 -12.90 -2.31
C VAL A 31 4.17 -12.00 -1.22
N GLY A 32 5.38 -12.29 -0.77
CA GLY A 32 6.09 -11.48 0.23
C GLY A 32 6.31 -10.04 -0.23
N VAL A 33 6.70 -9.83 -1.48
CA VAL A 33 6.86 -8.49 -2.07
C VAL A 33 5.53 -7.75 -2.17
N LEU A 34 4.44 -8.44 -2.53
CA LEU A 34 3.10 -7.84 -2.58
C LEU A 34 2.63 -7.40 -1.20
N ILE A 35 2.79 -8.26 -0.18
CA ILE A 35 2.44 -7.98 1.21
C ILE A 35 3.29 -6.82 1.75
N TYR A 36 4.59 -6.81 1.47
CA TYR A 36 5.49 -5.72 1.84
C TYR A 36 4.99 -4.37 1.29
N LYS A 37 4.77 -4.30 -0.03
CA LYS A 37 4.30 -3.07 -0.68
C LYS A 37 2.95 -2.62 -0.15
N ASP A 38 2.04 -3.55 0.14
CA ASP A 38 0.72 -3.20 0.66
C ASP A 38 0.77 -2.79 2.14
N ALA A 39 1.66 -3.37 2.94
CA ALA A 39 1.89 -2.99 4.34
C ALA A 39 2.51 -1.59 4.46
N GLU A 40 3.52 -1.29 3.63
CA GLU A 40 4.14 0.05 3.58
C GLU A 40 3.12 1.14 3.20
N ARG A 41 2.24 0.86 2.23
CA ARG A 41 1.12 1.78 1.87
C ARG A 41 0.16 2.04 3.02
N ARG A 42 0.08 1.13 3.98
CA ARG A 42 -0.79 1.22 5.16
C ARG A 42 -0.05 1.73 6.40
N ARG A 43 1.20 2.23 6.25
CA ARG A 43 2.11 2.62 7.36
C ARG A 43 2.33 1.50 8.39
N MET A 44 2.08 0.25 8.01
CA MET A 44 2.44 -0.91 8.81
C MET A 44 3.92 -1.22 8.55
N ASN A 45 4.62 -1.81 9.52
CA ASN A 45 6.01 -2.21 9.33
C ASN A 45 6.09 -3.33 8.27
N GLY A 46 6.36 -2.96 7.02
CA GLY A 46 6.33 -3.89 5.90
C GLY A 46 7.40 -4.98 6.02
N ALA A 47 8.57 -4.62 6.55
CA ALA A 47 9.66 -5.57 6.76
C ALA A 47 9.27 -6.71 7.74
N LEU A 48 8.52 -6.38 8.81
CA LEU A 48 7.99 -7.40 9.73
C LEU A 48 7.02 -8.36 9.05
N TRP A 49 6.15 -7.86 8.16
CA TRP A 49 5.24 -8.74 7.43
C TRP A 49 5.95 -9.58 6.38
N LEU A 50 6.96 -9.03 5.71
CA LEU A 50 7.75 -9.76 4.72
C LEU A 50 8.52 -10.91 5.37
N ILE A 51 9.18 -10.67 6.51
CA ILE A 51 9.96 -11.73 7.17
C ILE A 51 9.06 -12.87 7.67
N LEU A 52 7.84 -12.57 8.13
CA LEU A 52 6.86 -13.59 8.53
C LEU A 52 6.38 -14.46 7.36
N VAL A 53 6.33 -13.91 6.14
CA VAL A 53 5.92 -14.64 4.93
C VAL A 53 7.00 -15.63 4.48
N PHE A 54 8.27 -15.30 4.70
CA PHE A 54 9.41 -16.16 4.31
C PHE A 54 9.64 -17.36 5.23
N ILE A 55 9.05 -17.40 6.43
CA ILE A 55 9.15 -18.54 7.33
C ILE A 55 8.23 -19.65 6.82
N PRO A 56 8.76 -20.85 6.45
CA PRO A 56 7.92 -21.95 5.99
C PRO A 56 6.86 -22.32 7.04
N TRP A 57 5.66 -22.74 6.59
CA TRP A 57 4.46 -23.02 7.42
C TRP A 57 3.82 -21.78 8.06
N VAL A 58 4.62 -20.91 8.69
CA VAL A 58 4.16 -19.64 9.26
C VAL A 58 3.74 -18.66 8.17
N GLY A 59 4.38 -18.69 7.00
CA GLY A 59 4.13 -17.77 5.90
C GLY A 59 2.71 -17.82 5.35
N VAL A 60 2.10 -19.01 5.33
CA VAL A 60 0.70 -19.17 4.92
C VAL A 60 -0.22 -18.57 5.98
N ILE A 61 0.01 -18.90 7.26
CA ILE A 61 -0.77 -18.37 8.39
C ILE A 61 -0.64 -16.86 8.47
N SER A 62 0.57 -16.32 8.34
CA SER A 62 0.86 -14.89 8.38
C SER A 62 0.20 -14.16 7.22
N THR A 63 0.12 -14.77 6.03
CA THR A 63 -0.64 -14.23 4.89
C THR A 63 -2.13 -14.13 5.21
N VAL A 64 -2.73 -15.16 5.81
CA VAL A 64 -4.15 -15.13 6.21
C VAL A 64 -4.39 -14.08 7.29
N VAL A 65 -3.54 -14.06 8.33
CA VAL A 65 -3.61 -13.07 9.41
C VAL A 65 -3.43 -11.66 8.85
N TYR A 66 -2.50 -11.47 7.92
CA TYR A 66 -2.28 -10.19 7.24
C TYR A 66 -3.54 -9.72 6.55
N LEU A 67 -4.23 -10.59 5.80
CA LEU A 67 -5.48 -10.23 5.13
C LEU A 67 -6.58 -9.78 6.11
N ILE A 68 -6.66 -10.40 7.30
CA ILE A 68 -7.60 -10.00 8.35
C ILE A 68 -7.21 -8.64 8.92
N VAL A 69 -5.95 -8.48 9.33
CA VAL A 69 -5.42 -7.25 9.94
C VAL A 69 -5.56 -6.07 8.98
N ARG A 70 -5.26 -6.28 7.70
CA ARG A 70 -5.36 -5.31 6.61
C ARG A 70 -6.70 -4.59 6.56
N ALA A 71 -7.81 -5.25 6.90
CA ALA A 71 -9.14 -4.63 6.91
C ALA A 71 -9.26 -3.44 7.86
N ASN A 72 -8.45 -3.41 8.93
CA ASN A 72 -8.49 -2.36 9.95
C ASN A 72 -7.57 -1.17 9.66
N TYR A 73 -6.71 -1.27 8.63
CA TYR A 73 -5.77 -0.21 8.26
C TYR A 73 -6.17 0.35 6.90
N PRO A 74 -6.98 1.43 6.82
CA PRO A 74 -7.33 2.04 5.54
C PRO A 74 -6.06 2.45 4.82
N ILE A 75 -6.05 2.28 3.49
CA ILE A 75 -4.94 2.78 2.66
C ILE A 75 -4.88 4.29 2.88
N GLN A 76 -3.79 4.77 3.46
CA GLN A 76 -3.53 6.21 3.50
C GLN A 76 -3.19 6.60 2.07
N GLN A 77 -4.19 7.15 1.38
CA GLN A 77 -3.96 7.82 0.11
C GLN A 77 -2.91 8.90 0.36
N PRO A 78 -1.95 9.11 -0.56
CA PRO A 78 -1.08 10.27 -0.47
C PRO A 78 -1.98 11.47 -0.27
N SER A 79 -1.81 12.15 0.86
CA SER A 79 -2.60 13.30 1.19
C SER A 79 -2.32 14.35 0.13
N ASN A 80 -3.24 14.51 -0.83
CA ASN A 80 -3.52 15.83 -1.38
C ASN A 80 -4.04 16.60 -0.17
N GLN A 81 -3.11 17.20 0.56
CA GLN A 81 -3.28 17.72 1.90
C GLN A 81 -4.03 19.05 1.79
N TYR A 82 -5.31 18.97 1.45
CA TYR A 82 -6.26 20.01 1.76
C TYR A 82 -6.64 19.79 3.23
N PRO A 83 -6.26 20.70 4.14
CA PRO A 83 -6.59 20.56 5.57
C PRO A 83 -8.11 20.45 5.72
N SER A 84 -8.59 19.29 6.15
CA SER A 84 -10.01 18.95 6.12
C SER A 84 -10.87 19.68 7.16
N THR A 85 -10.27 20.54 7.99
CA THR A 85 -10.99 21.49 8.86
C THR A 85 -10.03 22.61 9.24
N VAL A 86 -10.06 23.75 8.53
CA VAL A 86 -9.45 24.98 9.05
C VAL A 86 -10.47 25.64 9.96
N THR A 87 -10.36 25.39 11.27
CA THR A 87 -11.16 26.10 12.27
C THR A 87 -10.51 27.46 12.51
N TYR A 88 -11.10 28.49 11.95
CA TYR A 88 -10.67 29.86 12.21
C TYR A 88 -11.13 30.30 13.59
N GLN A 89 -10.19 30.72 14.42
CA GLN A 89 -10.51 31.12 15.80
C GLN A 89 -11.17 32.51 15.83
N ASN A 90 -10.92 33.33 14.81
CA ASN A 90 -11.39 34.71 14.71
C ASN A 90 -11.56 35.14 13.24
N SER A 91 -12.30 36.25 13.03
CA SER A 91 -12.55 36.81 11.68
C SER A 91 -11.29 37.35 11.00
N SER A 92 -10.27 37.76 11.74
CA SER A 92 -8.99 38.22 11.16
C SER A 92 -8.20 37.10 10.50
N GLU A 93 -8.20 35.90 11.07
CA GLU A 93 -7.57 34.72 10.47
C GLU A 93 -8.34 34.25 9.23
N GLN A 94 -9.67 34.35 9.23
CA GLN A 94 -10.51 34.10 8.05
C GLN A 94 -10.14 35.05 6.92
N GLN A 95 -10.04 36.35 7.21
CA GLN A 95 -9.65 37.36 6.22
C GLN A 95 -8.25 37.10 5.66
N LYS A 96 -7.28 36.76 6.53
CA LYS A 96 -5.92 36.44 6.09
C LYS A 96 -5.87 35.18 5.21
N ALA A 97 -6.69 34.17 5.50
CA ALA A 97 -6.76 32.98 4.66
C ALA A 97 -7.48 33.24 3.34
N LEU A 98 -8.54 34.06 3.33
CA LEU A 98 -9.19 34.52 2.09
C LEU A 98 -8.21 35.33 1.23
N GLU A 99 -7.41 36.21 1.83
CA GLU A 99 -6.39 36.99 1.13
C GLU A 99 -5.34 36.08 0.47
N MET A 100 -4.86 35.06 1.20
CA MET A 100 -3.95 34.06 0.62
C MET A 100 -4.60 33.25 -0.51
N LEU A 101 -5.90 32.95 -0.40
CA LEU A 101 -6.64 32.22 -1.42
C LEU A 101 -6.82 33.06 -2.69
N ASP A 102 -7.19 34.33 -2.54
CA ASP A 102 -7.28 35.31 -3.64
C ASP A 102 -5.92 35.48 -4.33
N GLU A 103 -4.84 35.55 -3.55
CA GLU A 103 -3.47 35.67 -4.07
C GLU A 103 -3.07 34.45 -4.91
N ARG A 104 -3.35 33.23 -4.43
CA ARG A 104 -3.08 31.99 -5.18
C ARG A 104 -3.87 31.92 -6.48
N TYR A 105 -5.11 32.37 -6.46
CA TYR A 105 -5.96 32.46 -7.65
C TYR A 105 -5.40 33.48 -8.65
N ALA A 106 -4.97 34.65 -8.18
CA ALA A 106 -4.35 35.67 -9.02
C ALA A 106 -3.02 35.20 -9.64
N ARG A 107 -2.25 34.37 -8.93
CA ARG A 107 -1.02 33.73 -9.45
C ARG A 107 -1.29 32.56 -10.41
N GLY A 108 -2.53 32.09 -10.51
CA GLY A 108 -2.89 30.91 -11.32
C GLY A 108 -2.40 29.57 -10.74
N GLU A 109 -2.10 29.53 -9.44
CA GLU A 109 -1.66 28.32 -8.73
C GLU A 109 -2.82 27.36 -8.40
N ILE A 110 -4.05 27.88 -8.42
CA ILE A 110 -5.28 27.12 -8.16
C ILE A 110 -6.30 27.39 -9.25
N SER A 111 -7.11 26.39 -9.56
CA SER A 111 -8.20 26.52 -10.52
C SER A 111 -9.35 27.36 -9.94
N ARG A 112 -10.23 27.83 -10.83
CA ARG A 112 -11.42 28.60 -10.45
C ARG A 112 -12.37 27.77 -9.60
N GLU A 113 -12.51 26.50 -9.94
CA GLU A 113 -13.35 25.54 -9.25
C GLU A 113 -12.86 25.32 -7.81
N GLU A 114 -11.55 25.10 -7.63
CA GLU A 114 -10.92 24.96 -6.32
C GLU A 114 -11.07 26.23 -5.47
N TYR A 115 -10.89 27.40 -6.08
CA TYR A 115 -11.07 28.68 -5.41
C TYR A 115 -12.46 28.82 -4.77
N TYR A 116 -13.53 28.52 -5.51
CA TYR A 116 -14.88 28.67 -4.99
C TYR A 116 -15.21 27.66 -3.89
N LEU A 117 -14.69 26.43 -3.98
CA LEU A 117 -14.88 25.42 -2.94
C LEU A 117 -14.23 25.86 -1.64
N MET A 118 -12.95 26.25 -1.69
CA MET A 118 -12.20 26.68 -0.51
C MET A 118 -12.77 27.96 0.08
N LYS A 119 -13.19 28.93 -0.75
CA LYS A 119 -13.85 30.15 -0.26
C LYS A 119 -15.14 29.83 0.49
N LYS A 120 -15.96 28.93 -0.05
CA LYS A 120 -17.21 28.50 0.59
C LYS A 120 -16.94 27.80 1.92
N ASP A 121 -15.93 26.95 1.99
CA ASP A 121 -15.56 26.26 3.23
C ASP A 121 -15.04 27.25 4.29
N ILE A 122 -14.35 28.31 3.90
CA ILE A 122 -13.88 29.36 4.83
C ILE A 122 -15.03 30.23 5.35
N GLU A 123 -15.98 30.60 4.49
CA GLU A 123 -17.12 31.45 4.86
C GLU A 123 -18.20 30.70 5.65
N TYR A 124 -18.44 29.42 5.32
CA TYR A 124 -19.55 28.62 5.87
C TYR A 124 -19.12 27.44 6.76
N GLY A 125 -17.83 27.12 6.82
CA GLY A 125 -17.28 26.09 7.72
C GLY A 125 -17.23 26.58 9.17
N LYS A 126 -18.39 26.58 9.83
CA LYS A 126 -18.53 26.76 11.28
C LYS A 126 -18.56 25.43 12.01
#